data_AF-A0A3D5MSE8-F1
#
_entry.id   AF-A0A3D5MSE8-F1
#
_cell.length_a   1.000
_cell.length_b   1.000
_cell.length_c   1.000
_cell.angle_alpha   90.00
_cell.angle_beta   90.00
_cell.angle_gamma   90.00
#
_symmetry.space_group_name_H-M   'P 1'
#
loop_
_entity.id
_entity.type
_entity.pdbx_description
1 polymer ?
#
loop_
_entity_poly.entity_id
_entity_poly.type
_entity_poly.pdbx_seq_one_letter_code
_entity_poly.pdbx_strand_id
1 'polypeptide(L)'
;MDEILCRECSYEKDIKVILNRVYKNLNTSNEIVEVIRFMIIEGKSSEEIGHFLKERVKRLSDFGFKSILTSVDNMRNNHIIWGHKGYYLEEIANELMA
;
A
#
# COMPACT_ATOMS: atom_id res chain seq x y z
N MET A 1 -5.25 9.09 -16.26
CA MET A 1 -5.41 7.67 -15.85
C MET A 1 -4.05 6.97 -15.83
N ASP A 2 -3.24 7.10 -16.89
CA ASP A 2 -1.88 6.53 -16.96
C ASP A 2 -0.90 7.07 -15.91
N GLU A 3 -0.94 8.36 -15.55
CA GLU A 3 -0.06 8.92 -14.51
C GLU A 3 -0.35 8.40 -13.09
N ILE A 4 -1.59 7.99 -12.81
CA ILE A 4 -2.02 7.51 -11.49
C ILE A 4 -1.56 6.06 -11.30
N LEU A 5 -1.78 5.22 -12.32
CA LEU A 5 -1.24 3.86 -12.39
C LEU A 5 0.30 3.86 -12.32
N CYS A 6 0.96 4.83 -12.95
CA CYS A 6 2.42 5.00 -12.87
C CYS A 6 2.91 5.40 -11.46
N ARG A 7 2.14 6.16 -10.67
CA ARG A 7 2.51 6.57 -9.30
C ARG A 7 2.24 5.48 -8.27
N GLU A 8 1.12 4.76 -8.36
CA GLU A 8 0.84 3.60 -7.49
C GLU A 8 1.92 2.53 -7.63
N CYS A 9 2.43 2.35 -8.86
CA CYS A 9 3.54 1.45 -9.16
C CYS A 9 4.89 1.90 -8.55
N SER A 10 5.07 3.18 -8.18
CA SER A 10 6.32 3.65 -7.59
C SER A 10 6.42 3.35 -6.09
N TYR A 11 5.34 3.56 -5.33
CA TYR A 11 5.34 3.31 -3.88
C TYR A 11 5.41 1.82 -3.54
N GLU A 12 4.72 0.97 -4.31
CA GLU A 12 4.83 -0.48 -4.17
C GLU A 12 6.25 -0.97 -4.45
N LYS A 13 6.88 -0.40 -5.47
CA LYS A 13 8.26 -0.71 -5.82
C LYS A 13 9.21 -0.32 -4.70
N ASP A 14 9.02 0.82 -4.05
CA ASP A 14 9.83 1.25 -2.90
C ASP A 14 9.72 0.29 -1.73
N ILE A 15 8.48 -0.10 -1.36
CA ILE A 15 8.22 -1.08 -0.31
C ILE A 15 8.89 -2.42 -0.67
N LYS A 16 8.69 -2.89 -1.90
CA LYS A 16 9.25 -4.15 -2.39
C LYS A 16 10.78 -4.17 -2.39
N VAL A 17 11.43 -3.06 -2.76
CA VAL A 17 12.90 -2.94 -2.71
C VAL A 17 13.40 -3.08 -1.28
N ILE A 18 12.74 -2.43 -0.32
CA ILE A 18 13.12 -2.51 1.09
C ILE A 18 12.91 -3.94 1.62
N LEU A 19 11.77 -4.57 1.34
CA LEU A 19 11.47 -5.94 1.75
C LEU A 19 12.44 -6.96 1.14
N ASN A 20 12.80 -6.80 -0.13
CA ASN A 20 13.77 -7.69 -0.78
C ASN A 20 15.17 -7.60 -0.17
N ARG A 21 15.57 -6.43 0.35
CA ARG A 21 16.85 -6.31 1.09
C ARG A 21 16.84 -7.10 2.40
N VAL A 22 15.67 -7.25 3.02
CA VAL A 22 15.48 -7.98 4.29
C VAL A 22 15.38 -9.49 4.04
N TYR A 23 14.47 -9.92 3.17
CA TYR A 23 14.17 -11.33 2.96
C TYR A 23 15.05 -12.02 1.92
N LYS A 24 15.61 -11.25 0.98
CA LYS A 24 16.29 -11.77 -0.23
C LYS A 24 15.43 -12.78 -1.01
N ASN A 25 14.11 -12.66 -0.86
CA ASN A 25 13.11 -13.52 -1.48
C ASN A 25 12.01 -12.63 -2.07
N LEU A 26 11.88 -12.71 -3.40
CA LEU A 26 10.94 -11.91 -4.16
C LEU A 26 9.49 -12.31 -3.87
N ASN A 27 9.21 -13.60 -3.68
CA ASN A 27 7.86 -14.11 -3.44
C ASN A 27 7.34 -13.62 -2.09
N THR A 28 8.12 -13.76 -1.02
CA THR A 28 7.76 -13.24 0.31
C THR A 28 7.56 -11.73 0.29
N SER A 29 8.40 -11.00 -0.45
CA SER A 29 8.25 -9.55 -0.57
C SER A 29 6.98 -9.16 -1.32
N ASN A 30 6.61 -9.91 -2.36
CA ASN A 30 5.35 -9.71 -3.09
C ASN A 30 4.13 -9.99 -2.20
N GLU A 31 4.12 -11.11 -1.49
CA GLU A 31 3.02 -11.48 -0.57
C GLU A 31 2.78 -10.40 0.49
N ILE A 32 3.85 -9.85 1.08
CA ILE A 32 3.73 -8.77 2.06
C ILE A 32 3.16 -7.50 1.43
N VAL A 33 3.59 -7.14 0.21
CA VAL A 33 3.05 -5.98 -0.51
C VAL A 33 1.56 -6.18 -0.83
N GLU A 34 1.15 -7.38 -1.24
CA GLU A 34 -0.26 -7.69 -1.49
C GLU A 34 -1.11 -7.56 -0.22
N VAL A 35 -0.62 -8.05 0.93
CA VAL A 35 -1.34 -7.86 2.21
C VAL A 35 -1.43 -6.38 2.57
N ILE A 36 -0.37 -5.59 2.38
CA ILE A 36 -0.42 -4.13 2.61
C ILE A 36 -1.47 -3.47 1.72
N ARG A 37 -1.54 -3.83 0.43
CA ARG A 37 -2.59 -3.34 -0.49
C ARG A 37 -3.97 -3.70 0.03
N PHE A 38 -4.18 -4.95 0.42
CA PHE A 38 -5.47 -5.40 0.97
C PHE A 38 -5.84 -4.65 2.25
N MET A 39 -4.91 -4.40 3.16
CA MET A 39 -5.17 -3.61 4.37
C MET A 39 -5.53 -2.15 4.03
N ILE A 40 -4.88 -1.55 3.04
CA ILE A 40 -5.21 -0.20 2.57
C ILE A 40 -6.64 -0.17 2.01
N ILE A 41 -7.00 -1.16 1.18
CA ILE A 41 -8.33 -1.40 0.64
C ILE A 41 -9.36 -1.54 1.78
N GLU A 42 -9.09 -2.35 2.80
CA GLU A 42 -9.99 -2.48 3.96
C GLU A 42 -10.07 -1.22 4.85
N GLY A 43 -9.37 -0.14 4.49
CA GLY A 43 -9.40 1.13 5.23
C GLY A 43 -8.60 1.09 6.53
N LYS A 44 -7.64 0.16 6.65
CA LYS A 44 -6.76 0.08 7.82
C LYS A 44 -5.94 1.35 7.98
N SER A 45 -5.73 1.72 9.24
CA SER A 45 -4.86 2.83 9.62
C SER A 45 -3.38 2.49 9.40
N SER A 46 -2.55 3.52 9.26
CA SER A 46 -1.09 3.35 9.16
C SER A 46 -0.49 2.73 10.42
N GLU A 47 -1.14 2.92 11.56
CA GLU A 47 -0.76 2.27 12.82
C GLU A 47 -1.02 0.76 12.75
N GLU A 48 -2.20 0.32 12.31
CA GLU A 48 -2.52 -1.11 12.12
C GLU A 48 -1.57 -1.77 11.11
N ILE A 49 -1.29 -1.11 9.99
CA ILE A 49 -0.33 -1.61 8.99
C ILE A 49 1.10 -1.63 9.56
N GLY A 50 1.47 -0.62 10.35
CA GLY A 50 2.75 -0.55 11.05
C GLY A 50 2.93 -1.68 12.06
N HIS A 51 1.88 -2.04 12.80
CA HIS A 51 1.89 -3.19 13.70
C HIS A 51 2.12 -4.50 12.93
N PHE A 52 1.36 -4.72 11.86
CA PHE A 52 1.57 -5.87 10.97
C PHE A 52 3.02 -5.96 10.46
N LEU A 53 3.58 -4.83 10.01
CA LEU A 53 4.96 -4.75 9.53
C LEU A 53 5.99 -5.08 10.61
N LYS A 54 5.79 -4.62 11.85
CA LYS A 54 6.68 -4.97 12.98
C LYS A 54 6.63 -6.45 13.32
N GLU A 55 5.44 -7.05 13.29
CA GLU A 55 5.27 -8.47 13.61
C GLU A 55 5.83 -9.38 12.52
N ARG A 56 5.54 -9.06 11.26
CA ARG A 56 5.95 -9.87 10.11
C ARG A 56 7.39 -9.62 9.71
N VAL A 57 7.86 -8.37 9.72
CA VAL A 57 9.19 -7.96 9.23
C VAL A 57 10.14 -7.65 10.38
N LYS A 58 10.45 -8.66 11.20
CA LYS A 58 11.26 -8.52 12.43
C LYS A 58 12.68 -7.99 12.24
N ARG A 59 13.23 -8.04 11.01
CA ARG A 59 14.60 -7.60 10.68
C ARG A 59 14.66 -6.26 9.95
N LEU A 60 13.54 -5.54 9.93
CA LEU A 60 13.47 -4.22 9.31
C LEU A 60 14.18 -3.20 10.19
N SER A 61 15.06 -2.39 9.62
CA SER A 61 15.65 -1.25 10.32
C SER A 61 14.60 -0.18 10.58
N ASP A 62 14.77 0.65 11.61
CA ASP A 62 13.86 1.78 11.88
C ASP A 62 13.70 2.71 10.68
N PHE A 63 14.78 2.93 9.93
CA PHE A 63 14.74 3.68 8.69
C PHE A 63 13.86 2.98 7.64
N GLY A 64 14.09 1.69 7.39
CA GLY A 64 13.28 0.91 6.44
C GLY A 64 11.80 0.87 6.83
N PHE A 65 11.50 0.76 8.12
CA PHE A 65 10.15 0.80 8.65
C PHE A 65 9.47 2.13 8.38
N LYS A 66 10.13 3.24 8.70
CA LYS A 66 9.59 4.58 8.42
C LYS A 66 9.39 4.81 6.92
N SER A 67 10.34 4.39 6.08
CA SER A 67 10.22 4.51 4.62
C SER A 67 9.05 3.70 4.05
N ILE A 68 8.82 2.48 4.55
CA ILE A 68 7.65 1.69 4.16
C ILE A 68 6.36 2.38 4.62
N LEU A 69 6.29 2.85 5.86
CA LEU A 69 5.09 3.57 6.35
C LEU A 69 4.79 4.84 5.56
N THR A 70 5.81 5.64 5.22
CA THR A 70 5.62 6.82 4.36
C THR A 70 5.09 6.42 2.98
N SER A 71 5.58 5.31 2.42
CA SER A 71 5.07 4.80 1.14
C SER A 71 3.61 4.34 1.25
N VAL A 72 3.25 3.67 2.35
CA VAL A 72 1.87 3.28 2.67
C VAL A 72 0.97 4.50 2.82
N ASP A 73 1.39 5.53 3.54
CA ASP A 73 0.64 6.78 3.68
C ASP A 73 0.41 7.46 2.33
N ASN A 74 1.44 7.50 1.49
CA ASN A 74 1.32 8.04 0.14
C ASN A 74 0.40 7.19 -0.73
N MET A 75 0.45 5.85 -0.63
CA MET A 75 -0.50 4.97 -1.33
C MET A 75 -1.93 5.25 -0.87
N ARG A 76 -2.17 5.38 0.45
CA ARG A 76 -3.50 5.70 1.01
C ARG A 76 -4.02 7.06 0.53
N ASN A 77 -3.16 8.07 0.48
CA ASN A 77 -3.54 9.43 0.11
C ASN A 77 -3.73 9.63 -1.41
N ASN A 78 -3.04 8.84 -2.25
CA ASN A 78 -3.08 8.97 -3.70
C ASN A 78 -3.91 7.88 -4.40
N HIS A 79 -4.41 6.88 -3.67
CA HIS A 79 -5.37 5.93 -4.21
C HIS A 79 -6.70 6.65 -4.49
N ILE A 80 -6.91 7.03 -5.75
CA ILE A 80 -8.09 7.77 -6.21
C ILE A 80 -9.41 7.00 -6.01
N ILE A 81 -9.37 5.68 -5.79
CA ILE A 81 -10.56 4.82 -5.74
C ILE A 81 -11.17 4.67 -4.33
N TRP A 82 -10.62 5.32 -3.28
CA TRP A 82 -11.03 5.02 -1.89
C TRP A 82 -11.58 6.22 -1.11
N GLY A 83 -11.80 7.34 -1.81
CA GLY A 83 -12.48 8.54 -1.29
C GLY A 83 -14.00 8.40 -1.14
N HIS A 84 -14.58 7.26 -1.49
CA HIS A 84 -15.99 6.95 -1.24
C HIS A 84 -16.12 5.81 -0.24
N LYS A 85 -16.03 6.17 1.04
CA LYS A 85 -16.65 5.35 2.09
C LYS A 85 -18.13 5.19 1.72
N GLY A 86 -18.50 4.01 1.23
CA GLY A 86 -19.90 3.58 1.17
C GLY A 86 -20.60 3.60 -0.19
N TYR A 87 -19.91 3.79 -1.31
CA TYR A 87 -20.54 3.67 -2.64
C TYR A 87 -20.10 2.38 -3.33
N TYR A 88 -21.06 1.61 -3.84
CA TYR A 88 -20.80 0.44 -4.69
C TYR A 88 -20.13 0.90 -5.99
N LEU A 89 -19.30 0.06 -6.61
CA LEU A 89 -18.56 0.36 -7.86
C LEU A 89 -19.43 0.99 -8.96
N GLU A 90 -20.73 0.68 -8.98
CA GLU A 90 -21.72 1.22 -9.91
C GLU A 90 -22.04 2.71 -9.71
N GLU A 91 -21.96 3.21 -8.48
CA GLU A 91 -22.27 4.61 -8.16
C GLU A 91 -21.10 5.54 -8.54
N ILE A 92 -19.86 5.06 -8.40
CA ILE A 92 -18.66 5.74 -8.89
C ILE A 92 -18.67 5.83 -10.42
N ALA A 93 -19.14 4.78 -11.10
CA ALA A 93 -19.27 4.79 -12.56
C ALA A 93 -20.31 5.82 -13.05
N ASN A 94 -21.39 6.03 -12.30
CA ASN A 94 -22.42 7.03 -12.63
C ASN A 94 -21.96 8.47 -12.38
N GLU A 95 -21.21 8.75 -11.31
CA GLU A 95 -20.67 10.11 -11.08
C GLU A 95 -19.57 10.50 -12.07
N LEU A 96 -18.78 9.53 -12.55
CA LEU A 96 -17.73 9.79 -13.55
C LEU A 96 -18.27 9.92 -14.98
N MET A 97 -19.50 9.44 -15.23
CA MET A 97 -20.20 9.56 -16.52
C MET A 97 -21.20 10.73 -16.58
N ALA A 98 -21.42 11.43 -15.47
CA ALA A 98 -22.21 12.66 -15.39
C ALA A 98 -21.34 13.90 -15.69
#